data_AF-A0A2U8I3D2-F1
#
_entry.id   AF-A0A2U8I3D2-F1
#
_cell.length_a   1.000
_cell.length_b   1.000
_cell.length_c   1.000
_cell.angle_alpha   90.00
_cell.angle_beta   90.00
_cell.angle_gamma   90.00
#
_symmetry.space_group_name_H-M   'P 1'
#
loop_
_entity.id
_entity.type
_entity.pdbx_description
1 polymer ?
#
loop_
_entity_poly.entity_id
_entity_poly.type
_entity_poly.pdbx_seq_one_letter_code
_entity_poly.pdbx_strand_id
1 'polypeptide(L)' 'MAKIEVRCLSCKRTFQLDYSYNTCKAGVKEQVVDMAMKSSGIRDTARVLSISINVVIRILKNSPTAM' A
#
# COMPACT_ATOMS: atom_id res chain seq x y z
N MET A 1 3.14 2.20 -15.25
CA MET A 1 1.97 1.60 -14.58
C MET A 1 1.85 0.17 -15.08
N ALA A 2 2.45 -0.80 -14.42
CA ALA A 2 2.32 -2.20 -14.81
C ALA A 2 1.42 -2.89 -13.77
N LYS A 3 0.35 -3.51 -14.28
CA LYS A 3 -0.59 -4.31 -13.52
C LYS A 3 -0.41 -5.71 -14.09
N ILE A 4 0.09 -6.65 -13.29
CA ILE A 4 0.25 -8.03 -13.77
C ILE A 4 -1.07 -8.74 -13.53
N GLU A 5 -1.88 -8.83 -14.59
CA GLU A 5 -3.13 -9.56 -14.59
C GLU A 5 -2.94 -10.89 -15.32
N VAL A 6 -3.32 -11.98 -14.65
CA VAL A 6 -3.34 -13.31 -15.26
C VAL A 6 -4.78 -13.75 -15.47
N ARG A 7 -5.05 -14.20 -16.69
CA ARG A 7 -6.33 -14.75 -17.07
C ARG A 7 -6.25 -16.28 -17.06
N CYS A 8 -7.09 -16.91 -16.27
CA CYS A 8 -7.26 -18.36 -16.35
C CYS A 8 -8.00 -18.71 -17.64
N LEU A 9 -7.39 -19.54 -18.50
CA LEU A 9 -8.02 -19.96 -19.77
C LEU A 9 -9.24 -20.87 -19.54
N SER A 10 -9.20 -21.74 -18.53
CA SER A 10 -10.29 -22.68 -18.23
C SER A 10 -11.50 -21.99 -17.58
N CYS A 11 -11.26 -21.03 -16.67
CA CYS A 11 -12.32 -20.40 -15.88
C CYS A 11 -12.73 -19.02 -16.44
N LYS A 12 -12.01 -18.49 -17.44
CA LYS A 12 -12.13 -17.13 -18.02
C LYS A 12 -12.05 -15.97 -17.01
N ARG A 13 -11.72 -16.24 -15.75
CA ARG A 13 -11.54 -15.22 -14.70
C ARG A 13 -10.16 -14.59 -14.80
N THR A 14 -10.12 -13.27 -14.61
CA THR A 14 -8.89 -12.49 -14.52
C THR A 14 -8.62 -12.19 -13.05
N PHE A 15 -7.40 -12.43 -12.60
CA PHE A 15 -6.95 -12.07 -11.26
C PHE A 15 -5.67 -11.25 -11.35
N GLN A 16 -5.54 -10.30 -10.43
CA GLN A 16 -4.36 -9.47 -10.34
C GLN A 16 -3.32 -10.18 -9.46
N LEU A 17 -2.16 -10.52 -10.03
CA LEU A 17 -1.10 -11.25 -9.34
C LEU A 17 -0.15 -10.34 -8.58
N ASP A 18 0.32 -9.27 -9.23
CA ASP A 18 1.29 -8.37 -8.62
C ASP A 18 1.00 -6.91 -8.97
N TYR A 19 1.14 -6.06 -7.96
CA TYR A 19 1.11 -4.61 -8.11
C TYR A 19 2.56 -4.12 -8.25
N SER A 20 2.90 -3.47 -9.36
CA SER A 20 4.23 -2.87 -9.50
C SER A 20 4.53 -1.75 -8.50
N TYR A 21 3.52 -1.22 -7.82
CA TYR A 21 3.69 -0.29 -6.71
C TYR A 21 3.28 -0.97 -5.41
N ASN A 22 4.22 -1.05 -4.46
CA ASN A 22 3.95 -1.59 -3.12
C ASN A 22 2.74 -0.91 -2.45
N THR A 23 2.54 0.40 -2.69
CA THR A 23 1.42 1.18 -2.14
C THR A 23 0.03 0.67 -2.53
N CYS A 24 -0.07 -0.08 -3.63
CA CYS A 24 -1.32 -0.62 -4.14
C CYS A 24 -1.58 -2.05 -3.65
N LYS A 25 -0.60 -2.68 -2.99
CA LYS A 25 -0.81 -3.98 -2.34
C LYS A 25 -1.77 -3.81 -1.17
N ALA A 26 -2.71 -4.75 -1.05
CA ALA A 26 -3.56 -4.84 0.13
C ALA A 26 -2.68 -4.98 1.38
N GLY A 27 -3.02 -4.26 2.46
CA GLY A 27 -2.25 -4.27 3.71
C GLY A 27 -1.22 -3.14 3.87
N VAL A 28 -0.75 -2.48 2.80
CA VAL A 28 0.26 -1.42 2.94
C VAL A 28 -0.30 -0.16 3.62
N LYS A 29 -1.58 0.14 3.42
CA LYS A 29 -2.26 1.24 4.13
C LYS A 29 -2.36 0.96 5.63
N GLU A 30 -2.73 -0.25 6.01
CA GLU A 30 -2.84 -0.69 7.41
C GLU A 30 -1.47 -0.69 8.09
N GLN A 31 -0.43 -1.18 7.40
CA GLN A 31 0.95 -1.15 7.91
C GLN A 31 1.45 0.29 8.15
N VAL A 32 1.14 1.24 7.26
CA VAL A 32 1.50 2.65 7.47
C VAL A 32 0.82 3.22 8.73
N VAL A 33 -0.46 2.90 8.94
CA VAL A 33 -1.20 3.36 10.13
C VAL A 33 -0.64 2.70 11.40
N ASP A 34 -0.40 1.39 11.39
CA ASP A 34 0.17 0.66 12.52
C ASP A 34 1.58 1.18 12.88
N MET A 35 2.41 1.48 11.88
CA MET A 35 3.72 2.11 12.11
C MET A 35 3.60 3.50 12.72
N ALA A 36 2.64 4.31 12.26
CA ALA A 36 2.39 5.62 12.86
C ALA A 36 1.87 5.50 14.30
N MET A 37 1.01 4.51 14.60
CA MET A 37 0.55 4.20 15.96
C MET A 37 1.71 3.78 16.87
N LYS A 38 2.69 3.07 16.32
CA LYS A 38 3.95 2.69 16.99
C LYS A 38 4.96 3.85 17.08
N SER A 39 4.53 5.08 16.83
CA SER A 39 5.39 6.29 16.86
C SER A 39 6.57 6.27 15.87
N SER A 40 6.50 5.45 14.81
CA SER A 40 7.49 5.50 13.73
C SER A 40 7.29 6.79 12.91
N GLY A 41 8.40 7.47 12.62
CA GLY A 41 8.37 8.72 11.86
C GLY A 41 8.02 8.50 10.39
N ILE A 42 7.41 9.51 9.76
CA ILE A 42 6.99 9.45 8.34
C ILE A 42 8.13 9.03 7.40
N ARG A 43 9.36 9.51 7.66
CA ARG A 43 10.56 9.16 6.89
C ARG A 43 11.01 7.71 7.12
N ASP A 44 10.82 7.20 8.32
CA ASP A 44 11.16 5.83 8.70
C ASP A 44 10.20 4.85 8.02
N THR A 45 8.89 5.12 8.08
CA THR A 45 7.85 4.36 7.36
C THR A 45 8.09 4.33 5.85
N ALA A 46 8.44 5.47 5.26
CA ALA A 46 8.78 5.55 3.84
C ALA A 46 9.98 4.66 3.47
N ARG A 47 11.01 4.62 4.34
CA ARG A 47 12.21 3.80 4.13
C ARG A 47 11.93 2.31 4.31
N VAL A 48 11.20 1.92 5.36
CA VAL A 48 10.88 0.52 5.67
C VAL A 48 9.98 -0.08 4.57
N LEU A 49 8.96 0.64 4.14
CA LEU A 49 8.00 0.15 3.15
C LEU A 49 8.45 0.39 1.69
N SER A 50 9.56 1.10 1.49
CA SER A 50 10.06 1.54 0.17
C SER A 50 9.01 2.30 -0.64
N ILE A 51 8.32 3.23 0.01
CA ILE A 51 7.26 4.05 -0.58
C ILE A 51 7.59 5.54 -0.47
N SER A 52 7.09 6.34 -1.40
CA SER A 52 7.33 7.79 -1.36
C SER A 52 6.68 8.42 -0.13
N ILE A 53 7.40 9.37 0.51
CA ILE A 53 6.93 10.12 1.67
C ILE A 53 5.55 10.77 1.42
N ASN A 54 5.33 11.31 0.21
CA ASN A 54 4.05 11.89 -0.17
C ASN A 54 2.88 10.90 -0.06
N VAL A 55 3.13 9.61 -0.30
CA VAL A 55 2.11 8.57 -0.17
C VAL A 55 1.82 8.28 1.30
N VAL A 56 2.84 8.20 2.15
CA VAL A 56 2.68 8.06 3.61
C VAL A 56 1.81 9.19 4.17
N ILE A 57 2.12 10.45 3.81
CA ILE A 57 1.35 11.62 4.24
C ILE A 57 -0.10 11.52 3.75
N ARG A 58 -0.33 11.14 2.49
CA ARG A 58 -1.68 10.96 1.94
C ARG A 58 -2.46 9.86 2.65
N ILE A 59 -1.82 8.74 2.97
CA ILE A 59 -2.44 7.63 3.70
C ILE A 59 -2.85 8.10 5.09
N LEU A 60 -1.97 8.78 5.82
CA LEU A 60 -2.27 9.29 7.17
C LEU A 60 -3.34 10.39 7.16
N LYS A 61 -3.37 11.25 6.14
CA LYS A 61 -4.45 12.26 5.99
C LYS A 61 -5.80 11.65 5.64
N ASN A 62 -5.81 10.48 5.00
CA ASN A 62 -7.02 9.82 4.50
C ASN A 62 -7.44 8.61 5.36
N SER A 63 -6.63 8.21 6.34
CA SER A 63 -7.02 7.26 7.36
C SER A 63 -7.94 7.99 8.34
N PRO A 64 -9.18 7.51 8.57
CA PRO A 64 -10.06 8.07 9.57
C PRO A 64 -9.55 7.62 10.93
N THR A 65 -8.54 8.31 11.46
CA THR A 65 -8.23 8.23 12.87
C THR A 65 -8.70 9.53 13.49
N ALA A 66 -9.77 9.40 14.25
CA ALA A 66 -10.36 10.40 15.12
C ALA A 66 -9.29 11.34 15.70
N MET A 67 -9.38 12.61 15.31
CA MET A 67 -9.13 13.69 16.27
C MET A 67 -10.40 13.86 17.09
#